data_AF-A0A5C2SCX9-F1
#
_entry.id   AF-A0A5C2SCX9-F1
#
_cell.length_a   1.000
_cell.length_b   1.000
_cell.length_c   1.000
_cell.angle_alpha   90.00
_cell.angle_beta   90.00
_cell.angle_gamma   90.00
#
_symmetry.space_group_name_H-M   'P 1'
#
loop_
_entity.id
_entity.type
_entity.pdbx_description
1 polymer ?
#
loop_
_entity_poly.entity_id
_entity_poly.type
_entity_poly.pdbx_seq_one_letter_code
_entity_poly.pdbx_strand_id
1 'polypeptide(L)'
;MYEGARVLITTDDERILRRKLMERILVRDCYLEAYKVAWRYAVLHPSAGVIFTGQPGIGKTTFLWFLLVCLLQKQQMVVMRMDETFEDVLLFHVDGHVYTAKNARRYPRVAKPEMKEQIFIWSLFDAGKDKAAAPPDMVLTRMFPIQAPSPQYARYKEWSERRGPLITGLPLWTRDELRAGVRLDPEFAQFKSYLDTLVGGWGINGPDAAAFERYSGVLDLLRSCHASPPASSDEALDALLDVLIDHFGYVAQDVYRGMYDFDGAWMDHEVVLQTITSEQLRSVMKTLIIELSFPKEIPKAHRLVCITPQSIELRVPPRWLIDIKSPVLARKLVEREAYG
;
A
#
# COMPACT_ATOMS: atom_id res chain seq x y z
N MET A 1 -15.54 -20.19 -8.32
CA MET A 1 -15.21 -19.32 -9.46
C MET A 1 -15.12 -17.90 -8.91
N TYR A 2 -13.91 -17.44 -8.61
CA TYR A 2 -13.68 -16.03 -8.29
C TYR A 2 -13.54 -15.27 -9.62
N GLU A 3 -14.34 -14.23 -9.81
CA GLU A 3 -14.17 -13.29 -10.93
C GLU A 3 -12.74 -12.73 -10.86
N GLY A 4 -12.00 -12.85 -11.95
CA GLY A 4 -10.59 -12.46 -12.01
C GLY A 4 -10.36 -11.02 -11.58
N ALA A 5 -9.17 -10.79 -11.01
CA ALA A 5 -8.62 -9.48 -10.66
C ALA A 5 -9.01 -8.40 -11.69
N ARG A 6 -9.70 -7.36 -11.24
CA ARG A 6 -10.14 -6.26 -12.11
C ARG A 6 -9.02 -5.23 -12.23
N VAL A 7 -8.66 -4.86 -13.45
CA VAL A 7 -7.66 -3.82 -13.70
C VAL A 7 -8.34 -2.58 -14.26
N LEU A 8 -8.15 -1.45 -13.59
CA LEU A 8 -8.64 -0.14 -14.01
C LEU A 8 -7.55 0.58 -14.79
N ILE A 9 -7.87 1.03 -16.01
CA ILE A 9 -6.99 1.88 -16.83
C ILE A 9 -7.30 3.34 -16.49
N THR A 10 -6.28 4.15 -16.19
CA THR A 10 -6.44 5.52 -15.66
C THR A 10 -6.29 6.61 -16.72
N THR A 11 -5.59 6.37 -17.83
CA THR A 11 -5.40 7.32 -18.93
C THR A 11 -4.89 6.63 -20.20
N ASP A 12 -5.37 7.08 -21.38
CA ASP A 12 -4.86 6.68 -22.71
C ASP A 12 -4.03 7.80 -23.39
N ASP A 13 -3.82 8.95 -22.73
CA ASP A 13 -3.14 10.12 -23.33
C ASP A 13 -1.60 10.06 -23.25
N GLU A 14 -0.96 9.77 -24.40
CA GLU A 14 0.50 9.68 -24.59
C GLU A 14 1.32 10.87 -24.08
N ARG A 15 0.73 12.07 -23.97
CA ARG A 15 1.45 13.26 -23.48
C ARG A 15 1.60 13.26 -21.96
N ILE A 16 0.66 12.63 -21.26
CA ILE A 16 0.73 12.39 -19.81
C ILE A 16 1.64 11.19 -19.51
N LEU A 17 1.71 10.20 -20.41
CA LEU A 17 2.56 9.00 -20.31
C LEU A 17 4.07 9.28 -20.22
N ARG A 18 4.53 10.49 -20.58
CA ARG A 18 5.94 10.89 -20.39
C ARG A 18 6.33 11.04 -18.92
N ARG A 19 5.36 11.19 -18.01
CA ARG A 19 5.57 11.05 -16.57
C ARG A 19 5.18 9.62 -16.23
N LYS A 20 6.05 8.86 -15.54
CA LYS A 20 5.78 7.49 -15.03
C LYS A 20 4.55 7.47 -14.11
N LEU A 21 3.36 7.64 -14.66
CA LEU A 21 2.09 7.65 -13.96
C LEU A 21 1.54 6.23 -13.93
N MET A 22 0.80 5.89 -12.87
CA MET A 22 0.12 4.61 -12.78
C MET A 22 -0.97 4.53 -13.85
N GLU A 23 -0.67 3.94 -15.01
CA GLU A 23 -1.62 3.72 -16.11
C GLU A 23 -2.69 2.69 -15.74
N ARG A 24 -2.33 1.75 -14.86
CA ARG A 24 -3.16 0.61 -14.50
C ARG A 24 -3.17 0.41 -12.99
N ILE A 25 -4.35 0.17 -12.43
CA ILE A 25 -4.56 -0.11 -11.01
C ILE A 25 -5.22 -1.47 -10.86
N LEU A 26 -4.65 -2.34 -10.03
CA LEU A 26 -5.35 -3.53 -9.55
C LEU A 26 -6.45 -3.08 -8.58
N VAL A 27 -7.71 -3.32 -8.95
CA VAL A 27 -8.86 -3.07 -8.07
C VAL A 27 -9.08 -4.29 -7.20
N ARG A 28 -8.74 -4.14 -5.93
CA ARG A 28 -8.95 -5.14 -4.89
C ARG A 28 -10.39 -5.11 -4.40
N ASP A 29 -10.96 -6.24 -4.01
CA ASP A 29 -12.33 -6.28 -3.47
C ASP A 29 -12.46 -5.39 -2.22
N CYS A 30 -11.42 -5.34 -1.40
CA CYS A 30 -11.38 -4.49 -0.22
C CYS A 30 -11.44 -2.98 -0.56
N TYR A 31 -11.07 -2.57 -1.78
CA TYR A 31 -11.22 -1.17 -2.20
C TYR A 31 -12.66 -0.80 -2.44
N LEU A 32 -13.47 -1.72 -2.97
CA LEU A 32 -14.90 -1.51 -3.17
C LEU A 32 -15.61 -1.37 -1.82
N GLU A 33 -15.26 -2.22 -0.85
CA GLU A 33 -15.82 -2.13 0.51
C GLU A 33 -15.36 -0.86 1.23
N ALA A 34 -14.07 -0.52 1.15
CA ALA A 34 -13.54 0.73 1.70
C ALA A 34 -14.22 1.96 1.10
N TYR A 35 -14.48 1.98 -0.21
CA TYR A 35 -15.24 3.05 -0.87
C TYR A 35 -16.66 3.16 -0.32
N LYS A 36 -17.40 2.04 -0.21
CA LYS A 36 -18.76 2.03 0.34
C LYS A 36 -18.80 2.57 1.76
N VAL A 37 -17.85 2.15 2.60
CA VAL A 37 -17.70 2.60 3.99
C VAL A 37 -17.41 4.09 4.03
N ALA A 38 -16.44 4.58 3.27
CA ALA A 38 -16.09 6.00 3.23
C ALA A 38 -17.26 6.86 2.74
N TRP A 39 -17.95 6.43 1.68
CA TRP A 39 -19.13 7.11 1.16
C TRP A 39 -20.26 7.20 2.18
N ARG A 40 -20.61 6.06 2.80
CA ARG A 40 -21.66 6.01 3.80
C ARG A 40 -21.30 6.84 5.05
N TYR A 41 -20.05 6.81 5.48
CA TYR A 41 -19.60 7.64 6.60
C TYR A 41 -19.66 9.14 6.26
N ALA A 42 -19.33 9.54 5.03
CA ALA A 42 -19.43 10.92 4.58
C ALA A 42 -20.86 11.47 4.62
N VAL A 43 -21.84 10.65 4.20
CA VAL A 43 -23.26 11.02 4.25
C VAL A 43 -23.76 11.17 5.69
N LEU A 44 -23.34 10.27 6.59
CA LEU A 44 -23.78 10.27 7.99
C LEU A 44 -23.05 11.32 8.85
N HIS A 45 -21.78 11.62 8.53
CA HIS A 45 -20.88 12.46 9.31
C HIS A 45 -20.09 13.42 8.41
N PRO A 46 -20.75 14.39 7.75
CA PRO A 46 -20.12 15.25 6.73
C PRO A 46 -19.01 16.16 7.28
N SER A 47 -18.98 16.39 8.59
CA SER A 47 -17.95 17.16 9.29
C SER A 47 -16.83 16.28 9.88
N ALA A 48 -16.80 14.98 9.60
CA ALA A 48 -15.78 14.07 10.10
C ALA A 48 -14.71 13.80 9.03
N GLY A 49 -14.33 12.53 8.85
CA GLY A 49 -13.37 12.04 7.87
C GLY A 49 -13.13 10.54 8.04
N VAL A 50 -12.22 9.97 7.25
CA VAL A 50 -11.81 8.56 7.36
C VAL A 50 -10.29 8.46 7.33
N ILE A 51 -9.75 7.57 8.15
CA ILE A 51 -8.33 7.21 8.17
C ILE A 51 -8.24 5.74 7.81
N PHE A 52 -7.60 5.41 6.68
CA PHE A 52 -7.22 4.05 6.32
C PHE A 52 -5.76 3.81 6.71
N THR A 53 -5.54 3.32 7.92
CA THR A 53 -4.20 2.98 8.44
C THR A 53 -3.85 1.51 8.23
N GLY A 54 -2.57 1.18 8.32
CA GLY A 54 -2.06 -0.18 8.15
C GLY A 54 -0.62 -0.19 7.68
N GLN A 55 0.05 -1.33 7.74
CA GLN A 55 1.47 -1.45 7.41
C GLN A 55 1.82 -0.89 6.01
N PRO A 56 3.05 -0.36 5.83
CA PRO A 56 3.54 0.04 4.51
C PRO A 56 3.35 -1.08 3.48
N GLY A 57 3.06 -0.73 2.23
CA GLY A 57 2.99 -1.71 1.15
C GLY A 57 1.69 -2.48 0.96
N ILE A 58 0.63 -2.21 1.73
CA ILE A 58 -0.68 -2.89 1.55
C ILE A 58 -1.58 -2.24 0.51
N GLY A 59 -1.10 -1.27 -0.29
CA GLY A 59 -1.88 -0.65 -1.35
C GLY A 59 -2.82 0.48 -0.89
N LYS A 60 -2.50 1.16 0.21
CA LYS A 60 -3.21 2.36 0.69
C LYS A 60 -3.20 3.51 -0.32
N THR A 61 -2.01 3.81 -0.86
CA THR A 61 -1.81 4.84 -1.88
C THR A 61 -2.59 4.51 -3.16
N THR A 62 -2.57 3.24 -3.58
CA THR A 62 -3.37 2.74 -4.71
C THR A 62 -4.88 2.87 -4.47
N PHE A 63 -5.35 2.64 -3.24
CA PHE A 63 -6.74 2.87 -2.87
C PHE A 63 -7.15 4.33 -3.03
N LEU A 64 -6.30 5.30 -2.66
CA LEU A 64 -6.60 6.72 -2.88
C LEU A 64 -6.75 7.06 -4.37
N TRP A 65 -5.94 6.47 -5.24
CA TRP A 65 -6.09 6.62 -6.70
C TRP A 65 -7.38 5.99 -7.22
N PHE A 66 -7.71 4.76 -6.79
CA PHE A 66 -8.98 4.12 -7.11
C PHE A 66 -10.18 4.98 -6.67
N LEU A 67 -10.11 5.53 -5.45
CA LEU A 67 -11.14 6.39 -4.89
C LEU A 67 -11.29 7.69 -5.67
N LEU A 68 -10.18 8.32 -6.08
CA LEU A 68 -10.21 9.48 -6.97
C LEU A 68 -11.04 9.17 -8.22
N VAL A 69 -10.73 8.08 -8.92
CA VAL A 69 -11.47 7.72 -10.15
C VAL A 69 -12.96 7.55 -9.88
N CYS A 70 -13.33 6.86 -8.80
CA CYS A 70 -14.74 6.69 -8.42
C CYS A 70 -15.44 8.04 -8.16
N LEU A 71 -14.77 8.96 -7.47
CA LEU A 71 -15.31 10.28 -7.15
C LEU A 71 -15.47 11.16 -8.40
N LEU A 72 -14.49 11.13 -9.32
CA LEU A 72 -14.57 11.86 -10.60
C LEU A 72 -15.71 11.33 -11.47
N GLN A 73 -15.91 10.01 -11.54
CA GLN A 73 -17.06 9.41 -12.24
C GLN A 73 -18.41 9.83 -11.63
N LYS A 74 -18.44 10.19 -10.35
CA LYS A 74 -19.61 10.74 -9.65
C LYS A 74 -19.67 12.27 -9.69
N GLN A 75 -18.86 12.91 -10.53
CA GLN A 75 -18.78 14.37 -10.69
C GLN A 75 -18.58 15.09 -9.34
N GLN A 76 -17.77 14.53 -8.46
CA GLN A 76 -17.44 15.12 -7.17
C GLN A 76 -16.20 16.01 -7.28
N MET A 77 -16.17 17.10 -6.51
CA MET A 77 -14.94 17.88 -6.33
C MET A 77 -13.97 17.14 -5.43
N VAL A 78 -12.71 17.06 -5.85
CA VAL A 78 -11.66 16.35 -5.10
C VAL A 78 -10.43 17.22 -4.99
N VAL A 79 -9.94 17.42 -3.77
CA VAL A 79 -8.60 17.92 -3.50
C VAL A 79 -7.70 16.73 -3.18
N MET A 80 -6.54 16.64 -3.83
CA MET A 80 -5.62 15.53 -3.68
C MET A 80 -4.20 16.00 -3.39
N ARG A 81 -3.53 15.32 -2.47
CA ARG A 81 -2.10 15.51 -2.19
C ARG A 81 -1.43 14.17 -1.90
N MET A 82 -0.47 13.79 -2.75
CA MET A 82 0.27 12.53 -2.62
C MET A 82 1.73 12.84 -2.33
N ASP A 83 2.24 12.31 -1.22
CA ASP A 83 3.49 12.77 -0.62
C ASP A 83 4.73 12.67 -1.52
N GLU A 84 4.88 11.56 -2.25
CA GLU A 84 6.12 11.26 -2.98
C GLU A 84 6.07 11.66 -4.47
N THR A 85 4.88 11.99 -5.00
CA THR A 85 4.69 12.20 -6.46
C THR A 85 4.46 13.65 -6.83
N PHE A 86 3.80 14.43 -5.97
CA PHE A 86 3.43 15.80 -6.27
C PHE A 86 3.65 16.71 -5.07
N GLU A 87 4.53 17.70 -5.21
CA GLU A 87 4.65 18.78 -4.22
C GLU A 87 3.38 19.64 -4.15
N ASP A 88 2.69 19.79 -5.28
CA ASP A 88 1.53 20.64 -5.44
C ASP A 88 0.23 19.92 -5.03
N VAL A 89 -0.66 20.65 -4.34
CA VAL A 89 -2.04 20.22 -4.10
C VAL A 89 -2.84 20.34 -5.41
N LEU A 90 -3.54 19.28 -5.78
CA LEU A 90 -4.36 19.20 -6.99
C LEU A 90 -5.83 19.35 -6.61
N LEU A 91 -6.57 20.23 -7.30
CA LEU A 91 -8.01 20.35 -7.20
C LEU A 91 -8.64 19.88 -8.52
N PHE A 92 -9.34 18.76 -8.47
CA PHE A 92 -10.18 18.28 -9.56
C PHE A 92 -11.56 18.92 -9.42
N HIS A 93 -11.90 19.77 -10.38
CA HIS A 93 -13.14 20.53 -10.36
C HIS A 93 -14.20 19.88 -11.25
N VAL A 94 -15.47 20.20 -10.98
CA VAL A 94 -16.62 19.65 -11.70
C VAL A 94 -16.73 20.13 -13.16
N ASP A 95 -15.96 21.15 -13.54
CA ASP A 95 -15.87 21.63 -14.94
C ASP A 95 -14.89 20.82 -15.81
N GLY A 96 -14.32 19.74 -15.27
CA GLY A 96 -13.38 18.86 -15.97
C GLY A 96 -11.92 19.33 -15.95
N HIS A 97 -11.58 20.43 -15.26
CA HIS A 97 -10.21 20.92 -15.14
C HIS A 97 -9.54 20.51 -13.82
N VAL A 98 -8.21 20.44 -13.85
CA VAL A 98 -7.35 20.24 -12.68
C VAL A 98 -6.58 21.51 -12.37
N TYR A 99 -6.77 22.02 -11.16
CA TYR A 99 -6.15 23.24 -10.66
C TYR A 99 -5.02 22.95 -9.68
N THR A 100 -4.03 23.83 -9.65
CA THR A 100 -2.96 23.85 -8.65
C THR A 100 -2.86 25.24 -8.03
N ALA A 101 -2.18 25.39 -6.90
CA ALA A 101 -1.97 26.69 -6.26
C ALA A 101 -1.35 27.75 -7.21
N LYS A 102 -0.49 27.31 -8.14
CA LYS A 102 0.14 28.17 -9.16
C LYS A 102 -0.89 28.70 -10.16
N ASN A 103 -1.86 27.88 -10.56
CA ASN A 103 -2.87 28.23 -11.56
C ASN A 103 -4.07 28.98 -10.95
N ALA A 104 -4.36 28.73 -9.67
CA ALA A 104 -5.49 29.32 -8.95
C ALA A 104 -5.40 30.84 -8.80
N ARG A 105 -4.18 31.42 -8.77
CA ARG A 105 -3.97 32.87 -8.63
C ARG A 105 -4.57 33.70 -9.77
N ARG A 106 -4.84 33.08 -10.91
CA ARG A 106 -5.40 33.74 -12.11
C ARG A 106 -6.91 33.84 -12.10
N TYR A 107 -7.59 33.21 -11.14
CA TYR A 107 -9.05 33.21 -11.06
C TYR A 107 -9.58 34.31 -10.16
N PRO A 108 -10.69 34.98 -10.53
CA PRO A 108 -11.33 35.95 -9.67
C PRO A 108 -11.70 35.28 -8.35
N ARG A 109 -11.35 35.92 -7.23
CA ARG A 109 -11.89 35.53 -5.92
C ARG A 109 -13.40 35.77 -5.96
N VAL A 110 -14.18 34.73 -6.20
CA VAL A 110 -15.63 34.82 -6.14
C VAL A 110 -16.00 35.16 -4.70
N ALA A 111 -16.58 36.34 -4.51
CA ALA A 111 -17.04 36.80 -3.21
C ALA A 111 -18.22 35.92 -2.78
N LYS A 112 -17.92 34.85 -2.06
CA LYS A 112 -18.85 33.83 -1.55
C LYS A 112 -19.51 33.01 -2.67
N PRO A 113 -19.02 31.81 -2.97
CA PRO A 113 -19.80 30.89 -3.77
C PRO A 113 -21.10 30.59 -3.01
N GLU A 114 -22.24 30.82 -3.67
CA GLU A 114 -23.53 30.24 -3.29
C GLU A 114 -23.45 28.72 -3.49
N MET A 115 -22.58 28.06 -2.72
CA MET A 115 -22.54 26.60 -2.70
C MET A 115 -23.83 26.15 -2.04
N LYS A 116 -24.65 25.44 -2.81
CA LYS A 116 -25.75 24.64 -2.27
C LYS A 116 -25.20 23.84 -1.09
N GLU A 117 -25.93 23.82 0.03
CA GLU A 117 -25.52 23.26 1.33
C GLU A 117 -25.07 21.78 1.31
N GLN A 118 -25.16 21.11 0.16
CA GLN A 118 -24.90 19.69 -0.02
C GLN A 118 -23.54 19.37 -0.67
N ILE A 119 -22.78 20.35 -1.16
CA ILE A 119 -21.51 20.08 -1.84
C ILE A 119 -20.36 20.19 -0.83
N PHE A 120 -19.91 19.06 -0.29
CA PHE A 120 -18.64 18.95 0.43
C PHE A 120 -17.52 18.52 -0.52
N ILE A 121 -16.30 18.97 -0.23
CA ILE A 121 -15.12 18.68 -1.05
C ILE A 121 -14.44 17.44 -0.50
N TRP A 122 -14.21 16.41 -1.32
CA TRP A 122 -13.42 15.26 -0.90
C TRP A 122 -11.95 15.65 -0.81
N SER A 123 -11.28 15.34 0.30
CA SER A 123 -9.85 15.64 0.46
C SER A 123 -9.08 14.34 0.61
N LEU A 124 -8.37 13.91 -0.42
CA LEU A 124 -7.62 12.66 -0.47
C LEU A 124 -6.14 12.94 -0.24
N PHE A 125 -5.53 12.35 0.77
CA PHE A 125 -4.10 12.56 0.99
C PHE A 125 -3.38 11.41 1.67
N ASP A 126 -2.11 11.28 1.34
CA ASP A 126 -1.17 10.40 2.03
C ASP A 126 -0.20 11.27 2.84
N ALA A 127 -0.06 10.98 4.14
CA ALA A 127 0.93 11.67 4.97
C ALA A 127 2.24 10.91 4.87
N GLY A 128 3.19 11.58 4.23
CA GLY A 128 4.53 11.11 3.98
C GLY A 128 5.24 10.40 5.09
N LYS A 129 6.24 9.59 4.71
CA LYS A 129 7.08 8.88 5.67
C LYS A 129 7.73 9.83 6.68
N ASP A 130 8.06 11.06 6.27
CA ASP A 130 8.78 12.03 7.10
C ASP A 130 7.89 13.10 7.75
N LYS A 131 6.59 13.11 7.46
CA LYS A 131 5.68 14.13 7.99
C LYS A 131 4.99 13.65 9.27
N ALA A 132 5.19 14.43 10.33
CA ALA A 132 4.65 14.13 11.64
C ALA A 132 3.14 14.40 11.78
N ALA A 133 2.54 15.19 10.89
CA ALA A 133 1.13 15.59 10.99
C ALA A 133 0.45 15.72 9.61
N ALA A 134 -0.89 15.63 9.62
CA ALA A 134 -1.70 15.90 8.45
C ALA A 134 -1.56 17.38 8.01
N PRO A 135 -1.48 17.66 6.71
CA PRO A 135 -1.46 19.05 6.24
C PRO A 135 -2.75 19.79 6.65
N PRO A 136 -2.67 20.95 7.33
CA PRO A 136 -3.86 21.66 7.84
C PRO A 136 -4.87 22.05 6.75
N ASP A 137 -4.38 22.29 5.54
CA ASP A 137 -5.15 22.63 4.34
C ASP A 137 -5.97 21.45 3.78
N MET A 138 -5.63 20.21 4.16
CA MET A 138 -6.34 19.01 3.73
C MET A 138 -7.47 18.59 4.67
N VAL A 139 -7.63 19.26 5.81
CA VAL A 139 -8.58 18.88 6.89
C VAL A 139 -9.49 20.04 7.28
N LEU A 140 -9.83 20.90 6.32
CA LEU A 140 -10.70 22.06 6.52
C LEU A 140 -12.16 21.65 6.78
N THR A 141 -12.93 22.54 7.42
CA THR A 141 -14.28 22.21 7.92
C THR A 141 -15.25 21.72 6.84
N ARG A 142 -15.16 22.26 5.62
CA ARG A 142 -16.01 21.92 4.47
C ARG A 142 -15.49 20.76 3.62
N MET A 143 -14.39 20.14 4.05
CA MET A 143 -13.81 18.98 3.39
C MET A 143 -14.18 17.71 4.14
N PHE A 144 -14.35 16.62 3.39
CA PHE A 144 -14.38 15.28 3.93
C PHE A 144 -13.00 14.63 3.71
N PRO A 145 -12.08 14.71 4.69
CA PRO A 145 -10.74 14.16 4.59
C PRO A 145 -10.75 12.63 4.61
N ILE A 146 -10.00 12.05 3.69
CA ILE A 146 -9.63 10.64 3.64
C ILE A 146 -8.11 10.58 3.60
N GLN A 147 -7.54 10.11 4.70
CA GLN A 147 -6.10 9.94 4.85
C GLN A 147 -5.75 8.45 4.79
N ALA A 148 -4.61 8.10 4.20
CA ALA A 148 -4.16 6.70 4.15
C ALA A 148 -2.74 6.47 4.77
N PRO A 149 -2.52 6.84 6.04
CA PRO A 149 -1.18 6.89 6.63
C PRO A 149 -0.65 5.50 7.02
N SER A 150 0.66 5.38 7.20
CA SER A 150 1.25 4.26 7.96
C SER A 150 0.81 4.30 9.44
N PRO A 151 0.85 3.17 10.18
CA PRO A 151 0.27 3.05 11.51
C PRO A 151 1.20 3.72 12.53
N GLN A 152 0.98 5.02 12.68
CA GLN A 152 1.69 5.90 13.58
C GLN A 152 0.74 7.03 13.98
N TYR A 153 0.13 6.90 15.16
CA TYR A 153 -0.93 7.78 15.68
C TYR A 153 -0.57 9.26 15.60
N ALA A 154 0.70 9.61 15.86
CA ALA A 154 1.19 10.98 15.73
C ALA A 154 0.83 11.64 14.39
N ARG A 155 0.82 10.89 13.27
CA ARG A 155 0.53 11.39 11.91
C ARG A 155 -0.86 11.94 11.72
N TYR A 156 -1.80 11.53 12.57
CA TYR A 156 -3.20 11.90 12.45
C TYR A 156 -3.84 12.31 13.77
N LYS A 157 -3.09 12.29 14.89
CA LYS A 157 -3.56 12.64 16.23
C LYS A 157 -4.33 13.96 16.26
N GLU A 158 -3.69 15.05 15.82
CA GLU A 158 -4.24 16.40 15.94
C GLU A 158 -5.61 16.53 15.25
N TRP A 159 -5.72 16.09 13.99
CA TRP A 159 -6.97 16.23 13.28
C TRP A 159 -7.97 15.14 13.64
N SER A 160 -7.51 13.98 14.13
CA SER A 160 -8.37 12.93 14.65
C SER A 160 -9.12 13.40 15.89
N GLU A 161 -8.42 14.07 16.82
CA GLU A 161 -9.01 14.68 18.02
C GLU A 161 -10.00 15.79 17.64
N ARG A 162 -9.73 16.55 16.57
CA ARG A 162 -10.58 17.66 16.12
C ARG A 162 -11.82 17.22 15.33
N ARG A 163 -11.73 16.14 14.53
CA ARG A 163 -12.76 15.78 13.54
C ARG A 163 -13.47 14.46 13.85
N GLY A 164 -12.97 13.64 14.78
CA GLY A 164 -13.55 12.33 15.09
C GLY A 164 -13.69 11.41 13.86
N PRO A 165 -12.61 11.17 13.08
CA PRO A 165 -12.68 10.35 11.90
C PRO A 165 -12.95 8.89 12.23
N LEU A 166 -13.51 8.17 11.26
CA LEU A 166 -13.50 6.70 11.29
C LEU A 166 -12.07 6.21 11.06
N ILE A 167 -11.47 5.57 12.07
CA ILE A 167 -10.17 4.91 11.92
C ILE A 167 -10.41 3.47 11.50
N THR A 168 -9.90 3.08 10.34
CA THR A 168 -9.99 1.73 9.79
C THR A 168 -8.75 1.36 8.98
N GLY A 169 -8.74 0.22 8.32
CA GLY A 169 -7.61 -0.24 7.54
C GLY A 169 -8.02 -1.09 6.34
N LEU A 170 -7.01 -1.44 5.55
CA LEU A 170 -7.15 -2.40 4.46
C LEU A 170 -6.59 -3.75 4.90
N PRO A 171 -7.17 -4.87 4.48
CA PRO A 171 -6.57 -6.18 4.71
C PRO A 171 -5.26 -6.31 3.95
N LEU A 172 -4.43 -7.26 4.42
CA LEU A 172 -3.29 -7.78 3.68
C LEU A 172 -3.70 -8.27 2.29
N TRP A 173 -2.73 -8.39 1.38
CA TRP A 173 -3.00 -8.87 0.03
C TRP A 173 -3.35 -10.36 0.07
N THR A 174 -4.15 -10.83 -0.87
CA THR A 174 -4.27 -12.27 -1.11
C THR A 174 -3.14 -12.75 -2.01
N ARG A 175 -2.92 -14.06 -2.07
CA ARG A 175 -1.94 -14.67 -2.98
C ARG A 175 -2.25 -14.32 -4.45
N ASP A 176 -3.52 -14.38 -4.83
CA ASP A 176 -3.97 -14.04 -6.19
C ASP A 176 -3.83 -12.55 -6.49
N GLU A 177 -4.10 -11.67 -5.51
CA GLU A 177 -3.85 -10.24 -5.65
C GLU A 177 -2.36 -9.96 -5.88
N LEU A 178 -1.45 -10.64 -5.18
CA LEU A 178 0.00 -10.48 -5.36
C LEU A 178 0.45 -10.93 -6.77
N ARG A 179 -0.05 -12.07 -7.24
CA ARG A 179 0.18 -12.55 -8.62
C ARG A 179 -0.36 -11.60 -9.68
N ALA A 180 -1.53 -11.00 -9.45
CA ALA A 180 -2.09 -10.04 -10.39
C ALA A 180 -1.33 -8.72 -10.35
N GLY A 181 -0.97 -8.25 -9.16
CA GLY A 181 -0.34 -6.95 -8.93
C GLY A 181 1.09 -6.87 -9.45
N VAL A 182 1.88 -7.95 -9.34
CA VAL A 182 3.26 -7.96 -9.84
C VAL A 182 3.33 -7.68 -11.34
N ARG A 183 2.31 -8.11 -12.09
CA ARG A 183 2.23 -7.90 -13.55
C ARG A 183 1.95 -6.45 -13.94
N LEU A 184 1.63 -5.59 -12.97
CA LEU A 184 1.45 -4.15 -13.15
C LEU A 184 2.71 -3.36 -12.76
N ASP A 185 3.72 -4.02 -12.20
CA ASP A 185 4.95 -3.37 -11.82
C ASP A 185 5.76 -2.96 -13.08
N PRO A 186 6.30 -1.73 -13.15
CA PRO A 186 7.03 -1.27 -14.33
C PRO A 186 8.27 -2.10 -14.68
N GLU A 187 8.90 -2.74 -13.70
CA GLU A 187 10.10 -3.57 -13.91
C GLU A 187 9.75 -5.01 -14.30
N PHE A 188 8.48 -5.40 -14.19
CA PHE A 188 8.04 -6.78 -14.41
C PHE A 188 8.31 -7.28 -15.82
N ALA A 189 8.11 -6.45 -16.85
CA ALA A 189 8.34 -6.87 -18.24
C ALA A 189 9.81 -7.26 -18.48
N GLN A 190 10.74 -6.49 -17.90
CA GLN A 190 12.15 -6.79 -17.95
C GLN A 190 12.49 -8.05 -17.15
N PHE A 191 11.98 -8.14 -15.92
CA PHE A 191 12.16 -9.33 -15.07
C PHE A 191 11.64 -10.60 -15.73
N LYS A 192 10.46 -10.55 -16.36
CA LYS A 192 9.88 -11.68 -17.09
C LYS A 192 10.77 -12.12 -18.24
N SER A 193 11.34 -11.20 -19.01
CA SER A 193 12.28 -11.55 -20.09
C SER A 193 13.52 -12.28 -19.58
N TYR A 194 14.01 -11.93 -18.38
CA TYR A 194 15.10 -12.65 -17.74
C TYR A 194 14.67 -14.04 -17.27
N LEU A 195 13.48 -14.17 -16.67
CA LEU A 195 12.89 -15.48 -16.35
C LEU A 195 12.74 -16.36 -17.58
N ASP A 196 12.21 -15.84 -18.70
CA ASP A 196 12.08 -16.58 -19.96
C ASP A 196 13.43 -17.13 -20.44
N THR A 197 14.48 -16.30 -20.37
CA THR A 197 15.85 -16.69 -20.73
C THR A 197 16.38 -17.77 -19.79
N LEU A 198 16.16 -17.63 -18.49
CA LEU A 198 16.58 -18.60 -17.47
C LEU A 198 15.88 -19.96 -17.66
N VAL A 199 14.57 -19.95 -17.88
CA VAL A 199 13.81 -21.19 -18.11
C VAL A 199 14.25 -21.88 -19.40
N GLY A 200 14.52 -21.13 -20.47
CA GLY A 200 15.03 -21.67 -21.72
C GLY A 200 16.46 -22.23 -21.64
N GLY A 201 17.28 -21.75 -20.69
CA GLY A 201 18.67 -22.15 -20.49
C GLY A 201 18.93 -23.09 -19.32
N TRP A 202 17.89 -23.50 -18.58
CA TRP A 202 18.03 -24.14 -17.27
C TRP A 202 18.97 -25.36 -17.27
N GLY A 203 20.06 -25.27 -16.50
CA GLY A 203 21.00 -26.38 -16.29
C GLY A 203 22.14 -26.49 -17.31
N ILE A 204 22.26 -25.55 -18.25
CA ILE A 204 23.41 -25.47 -19.17
C ILE A 204 24.48 -24.57 -18.53
N ASN A 205 25.75 -25.00 -18.53
CA ASN A 205 26.91 -24.40 -17.83
C ASN A 205 27.32 -22.96 -18.27
N GLY A 206 26.42 -21.98 -18.23
CA GLY A 206 26.65 -20.59 -18.62
C GLY A 206 25.62 -20.20 -19.65
N PRO A 207 24.65 -19.32 -19.31
CA PRO A 207 24.83 -17.92 -18.92
C PRO A 207 23.95 -17.50 -17.70
N ASP A 208 23.39 -18.48 -16.98
CA ASP A 208 22.30 -18.32 -16.00
C ASP A 208 22.56 -17.30 -14.89
N ALA A 209 23.81 -17.25 -14.38
CA ALA A 209 24.18 -16.37 -13.28
C ALA A 209 24.23 -14.90 -13.72
N ALA A 210 24.83 -14.62 -14.89
CA ALA A 210 25.09 -13.25 -15.34
C ALA A 210 23.80 -12.45 -15.61
N ALA A 211 22.75 -13.11 -16.12
CA ALA A 211 21.46 -12.48 -16.35
C ALA A 211 20.74 -12.09 -15.05
N PHE A 212 20.97 -12.85 -13.97
CA PHE A 212 20.38 -12.64 -12.66
C PHE A 212 21.29 -11.94 -11.66
N GLU A 213 22.49 -11.49 -12.05
CA GLU A 213 23.41 -10.71 -11.19
C GLU A 213 22.74 -9.45 -10.61
N ARG A 214 21.72 -8.90 -11.29
CA ARG A 214 20.95 -7.74 -10.82
C ARG A 214 19.86 -8.08 -9.79
N TYR A 215 19.54 -9.36 -9.62
CA TYR A 215 18.46 -9.85 -8.77
C TYR A 215 19.04 -10.75 -7.68
N SER A 216 19.70 -10.13 -6.69
CA SER A 216 20.44 -10.82 -5.63
C SER A 216 19.59 -11.88 -4.92
N GLY A 217 20.10 -13.10 -4.80
CA GLY A 217 19.46 -14.23 -4.10
C GLY A 217 18.30 -14.89 -4.84
N VAL A 218 17.76 -14.28 -5.90
CA VAL A 218 16.55 -14.77 -6.58
C VAL A 218 16.80 -16.08 -7.33
N LEU A 219 17.97 -16.21 -7.97
CA LEU A 219 18.34 -17.43 -8.70
C LEU A 219 18.49 -18.63 -7.77
N ASP A 220 19.13 -18.43 -6.61
CA ASP A 220 19.30 -19.48 -5.60
C ASP A 220 17.95 -19.88 -5.00
N LEU A 221 17.06 -18.90 -4.78
CA LEU A 221 15.70 -19.15 -4.33
C LEU A 221 14.92 -19.99 -5.36
N LEU A 222 14.94 -19.62 -6.64
CA LEU A 222 14.30 -20.38 -7.72
C LEU A 222 14.81 -21.83 -7.80
N ARG A 223 16.13 -22.03 -7.70
CA ARG A 223 16.75 -23.36 -7.69
C ARG A 223 16.35 -24.17 -6.46
N SER A 224 16.10 -23.52 -5.32
CA SER A 224 15.57 -24.20 -4.13
C SER A 224 14.12 -24.65 -4.30
N CYS A 225 13.34 -23.96 -5.13
CA CYS A 225 11.95 -24.30 -5.44
C CYS A 225 11.84 -25.44 -6.46
N HIS A 226 12.80 -25.53 -7.38
CA HIS A 226 12.75 -26.37 -8.57
C HIS A 226 13.97 -27.29 -8.68
N ALA A 227 13.76 -28.59 -8.43
CA ALA A 227 14.77 -29.62 -8.65
C ALA A 227 15.01 -29.92 -10.16
N SER A 228 14.02 -29.62 -11.00
CA SER A 228 14.05 -29.75 -12.46
C SER A 228 13.65 -28.42 -13.11
N PRO A 229 13.98 -28.17 -14.40
CA PRO A 229 13.52 -26.97 -15.09
C PRO A 229 12.00 -26.75 -14.91
N PRO A 230 11.54 -25.54 -14.57
CA PRO A 230 10.11 -25.22 -14.62
C PRO A 230 9.61 -25.32 -16.08
N ALA A 231 8.35 -25.68 -16.29
CA ALA A 231 7.81 -25.86 -17.63
C ALA A 231 7.60 -24.52 -18.36
N SER A 232 7.53 -23.40 -17.64
CA SER A 232 7.39 -22.05 -18.19
C SER A 232 7.90 -20.98 -17.22
N SER A 233 8.11 -19.76 -17.73
CA SER A 233 8.42 -18.60 -16.87
C SER A 233 7.27 -18.20 -15.94
N ASP A 234 6.02 -18.43 -16.34
CA ASP A 234 4.86 -18.17 -15.49
C ASP A 234 4.80 -19.17 -14.32
N GLU A 235 5.16 -20.44 -14.53
CA GLU A 235 5.32 -21.42 -13.43
C GLU A 235 6.46 -21.04 -12.49
N ALA A 236 7.63 -20.65 -13.05
CA ALA A 236 8.77 -20.20 -12.26
C ALA A 236 8.42 -18.97 -11.41
N LEU A 237 7.69 -18.01 -11.97
CA LEU A 237 7.20 -16.84 -11.26
C LEU A 237 6.23 -17.22 -10.14
N ASP A 238 5.28 -18.12 -10.39
CA ASP A 238 4.31 -18.54 -9.39
C ASP A 238 4.97 -19.26 -8.20
N ALA A 239 5.94 -20.13 -8.46
CA ALA A 239 6.72 -20.80 -7.42
C ALA A 239 7.58 -19.79 -6.62
N LEU A 240 8.23 -18.86 -7.31
CA LEU A 240 8.98 -17.78 -6.66
C LEU A 240 8.09 -16.94 -5.75
N LEU A 241 6.93 -16.50 -6.23
CA LEU A 241 5.99 -15.71 -5.44
C LEU A 241 5.48 -16.48 -4.21
N ASP A 242 5.21 -17.78 -4.33
CA ASP A 242 4.81 -18.60 -3.19
C ASP A 242 5.89 -18.60 -2.10
N VAL A 243 7.16 -18.79 -2.46
CA VAL A 243 8.27 -18.77 -1.50
C VAL A 243 8.52 -17.36 -0.93
N LEU A 244 8.41 -16.32 -1.74
CA LEU A 244 8.50 -14.93 -1.27
C LEU A 244 7.37 -14.58 -0.29
N ILE A 245 6.16 -15.09 -0.51
CA ILE A 245 5.03 -14.93 0.42
C ILE A 245 5.30 -15.69 1.73
N ASP A 246 5.87 -16.88 1.67
CA ASP A 246 6.23 -17.64 2.87
C ASP A 246 7.35 -16.96 3.68
N HIS A 247 8.25 -16.23 3.02
CA HIS A 247 9.30 -15.44 3.66
C HIS A 247 8.83 -14.09 4.20
N PHE A 248 8.08 -13.33 3.41
CA PHE A 248 7.78 -11.91 3.67
C PHE A 248 6.31 -11.65 4.01
N GLY A 249 5.46 -12.66 3.95
CA GLY A 249 4.03 -12.57 4.20
C GLY A 249 3.26 -11.94 3.05
N TYR A 250 2.08 -11.42 3.39
CA TYR A 250 1.11 -10.91 2.42
C TYR A 250 1.19 -9.38 2.22
N VAL A 251 2.41 -8.83 2.28
CA VAL A 251 2.66 -7.39 2.06
C VAL A 251 3.34 -7.19 0.70
N ALA A 252 2.61 -6.64 -0.26
CA ALA A 252 3.06 -6.52 -1.65
C ALA A 252 4.42 -5.83 -1.80
N GLN A 253 4.66 -4.74 -1.08
CA GLN A 253 5.96 -4.06 -1.13
C GLN A 253 7.14 -4.98 -0.79
N ASP A 254 6.97 -5.90 0.15
CA ASP A 254 8.07 -6.73 0.63
C ASP A 254 8.25 -7.96 -0.23
N VAL A 255 7.14 -8.54 -0.71
CA VAL A 255 7.15 -9.61 -1.71
C VAL A 255 7.81 -9.13 -3.00
N TYR A 256 7.38 -7.99 -3.55
CA TYR A 256 7.92 -7.48 -4.81
C TYR A 256 9.37 -6.99 -4.66
N ARG A 257 9.72 -6.40 -3.51
CA ARG A 257 11.13 -6.10 -3.24
C ARG A 257 11.96 -7.38 -3.20
N GLY A 258 11.50 -8.43 -2.51
CA GLY A 258 12.20 -9.71 -2.47
C GLY A 258 12.30 -10.40 -3.84
N MET A 259 11.36 -10.14 -4.74
CA MET A 259 11.43 -10.63 -6.13
C MET A 259 12.57 -9.98 -6.93
N TYR A 260 12.94 -8.74 -6.61
CA TYR A 260 14.00 -8.00 -7.30
C TYR A 260 15.34 -7.97 -6.53
N ASP A 261 15.31 -8.15 -5.21
CA ASP A 261 16.48 -8.13 -4.32
C ASP A 261 16.14 -8.96 -3.08
N PHE A 262 16.22 -10.29 -3.22
CA PHE A 262 15.87 -11.20 -2.14
C PHE A 262 16.81 -11.02 -0.96
N ASP A 263 18.12 -11.00 -1.20
CA ASP A 263 19.12 -10.90 -0.14
C ASP A 263 18.98 -9.59 0.64
N GLY A 264 18.82 -8.46 -0.04
CA GLY A 264 18.63 -7.17 0.63
C GLY A 264 17.31 -7.08 1.38
N ALA A 265 16.23 -7.61 0.82
CA ALA A 265 14.93 -7.68 1.50
C ALA A 265 14.98 -8.60 2.74
N TRP A 266 15.61 -9.77 2.61
CA TRP A 266 15.79 -10.74 3.69
C TRP A 266 16.68 -10.20 4.80
N MET A 267 17.84 -9.62 4.45
CA MET A 267 18.75 -8.99 5.40
C MET A 267 18.06 -7.91 6.24
N ASP A 268 17.18 -7.10 5.64
CA ASP A 268 16.38 -6.11 6.37
C ASP A 268 15.43 -6.74 7.42
N HIS A 269 14.92 -7.94 7.17
CA HIS A 269 14.10 -8.68 8.14
C HIS A 269 14.98 -9.36 9.19
N GLU A 270 16.09 -9.96 8.76
CA GLU A 270 17.04 -10.67 9.60
C GLU A 270 17.69 -9.75 10.65
N VAL A 271 18.08 -8.53 10.27
CA VAL A 271 18.62 -7.54 11.21
C VAL A 271 17.63 -7.24 12.34
N VAL A 272 16.34 -7.09 12.03
CA VAL A 272 15.30 -6.86 13.05
C VAL A 272 15.07 -8.12 13.88
N LEU A 273 15.02 -9.28 13.23
CA LEU A 273 14.89 -10.58 13.87
C LEU A 273 16.04 -10.86 14.86
N GLN A 274 17.28 -10.49 14.55
CA GLN A 274 18.44 -10.72 15.41
C GLN A 274 18.48 -9.76 16.61
N THR A 275 17.89 -8.57 16.48
CA THR A 275 18.00 -7.50 17.49
C THR A 275 16.80 -7.41 18.43
N ILE A 276 15.61 -7.85 18.01
CA ILE A 276 14.39 -7.71 18.82
C ILE A 276 14.35 -8.71 19.98
N THR A 277 14.11 -8.32 21.22
CA THR A 277 13.88 -9.28 22.33
C THR A 277 12.41 -9.72 22.42
N SER A 278 12.12 -10.82 23.13
CA SER A 278 10.73 -11.26 23.34
C SER A 278 9.91 -10.23 24.14
N GLU A 279 10.55 -9.49 25.04
CA GLU A 279 9.94 -8.36 25.75
C GLU A 279 9.62 -7.20 24.81
N GLN A 280 10.56 -6.84 23.93
CA GLN A 280 10.34 -5.83 22.90
C GLN A 280 9.22 -6.23 21.94
N LEU A 281 9.17 -7.49 21.48
CA LEU A 281 8.09 -7.98 20.62
C LEU A 281 6.73 -7.89 21.32
N ARG A 282 6.63 -8.28 22.59
CA ARG A 282 5.41 -8.13 23.40
C ARG A 282 5.03 -6.65 23.55
N SER A 283 6.01 -5.78 23.73
CA SER A 283 5.81 -4.32 23.76
C SER A 283 5.24 -3.80 22.44
N VAL A 284 5.80 -4.20 21.29
CA VAL A 284 5.27 -3.87 19.95
C VAL A 284 3.81 -4.29 19.82
N MET A 285 3.48 -5.53 20.18
CA MET A 285 2.10 -6.03 20.09
C MET A 285 1.16 -5.22 20.98
N LYS A 286 1.56 -4.94 22.23
CA LYS A 286 0.76 -4.14 23.16
C LYS A 286 0.52 -2.72 22.64
N THR A 287 1.56 -2.04 22.15
CA THR A 287 1.46 -0.69 21.60
C THR A 287 0.59 -0.66 20.35
N LEU A 288 0.68 -1.66 19.47
CA LEU A 288 -0.20 -1.76 18.30
C LEU A 288 -1.66 -1.95 18.71
N ILE A 289 -1.98 -2.75 19.75
CA ILE A 289 -3.36 -2.91 20.23
C ILE A 289 -3.92 -1.61 20.80
N ILE A 290 -3.13 -0.89 21.60
CA ILE A 290 -3.58 0.29 22.34
C ILE A 290 -3.57 1.54 21.47
N GLU A 291 -2.51 1.74 20.69
CA GLU A 291 -2.22 3.01 20.00
C GLU A 291 -2.27 2.90 18.48
N LEU A 292 -2.45 1.69 17.91
CA LEU A 292 -2.35 1.44 16.46
C LEU A 292 -1.08 2.01 15.84
N SER A 293 0.01 1.90 16.60
CA SER A 293 1.30 2.51 16.29
C SER A 293 2.44 1.53 16.50
N PHE A 294 3.43 1.56 15.62
CA PHE A 294 4.71 0.92 15.91
C PHE A 294 5.52 1.77 16.91
N PRO A 295 6.08 1.17 17.97
CA PRO A 295 6.96 1.87 18.91
C PRO A 295 8.13 2.52 18.19
N LYS A 296 8.49 3.75 18.58
CA LYS A 296 9.63 4.47 17.96
C LYS A 296 10.96 3.88 18.38
N GLU A 297 10.99 3.26 19.56
CA GLU A 297 12.15 2.66 20.21
C GLU A 297 12.55 1.34 19.52
N ILE A 298 11.65 0.75 18.72
CA ILE A 298 11.86 -0.51 18.01
C ILE A 298 11.69 -0.23 16.51
N PRO A 299 12.68 0.43 15.88
CA PRO A 299 12.59 0.78 14.47
C PRO A 299 12.44 -0.49 13.63
N LYS A 300 11.71 -0.37 12.52
CA LYS A 300 11.45 -1.47 11.58
C LYS A 300 10.67 -2.67 12.15
N ALA A 301 10.01 -2.56 13.32
CA ALA A 301 9.14 -3.64 13.83
C ALA A 301 8.04 -4.10 12.84
N HIS A 302 7.62 -3.24 11.91
CA HIS A 302 6.70 -3.56 10.80
C HIS A 302 7.24 -4.59 9.81
N ARG A 303 8.52 -4.97 9.91
CA ARG A 303 9.12 -6.08 9.17
C ARG A 303 8.73 -7.43 9.77
N LEU A 304 8.51 -7.52 11.08
CA LEU A 304 8.21 -8.78 11.74
C LEU A 304 6.73 -9.00 12.01
N VAL A 305 6.00 -7.92 12.28
CA VAL A 305 4.60 -7.97 12.71
C VAL A 305 3.72 -7.31 11.66
N CYS A 306 2.55 -7.89 11.41
CA CYS A 306 1.51 -7.34 10.56
C CYS A 306 0.23 -7.09 11.36
N ILE A 307 -0.60 -6.15 10.86
CA ILE A 307 -1.93 -5.89 11.41
C ILE A 307 -2.99 -6.09 10.32
N THR A 308 -4.11 -6.72 10.69
CA THR A 308 -5.24 -6.96 9.78
C THR A 308 -6.54 -6.54 10.46
N PRO A 309 -7.37 -5.68 9.83
CA PRO A 309 -8.68 -5.35 10.37
C PRO A 309 -9.62 -6.57 10.26
N GLN A 310 -10.31 -6.94 11.34
CA GLN A 310 -11.26 -8.06 11.35
C GLN A 310 -12.66 -7.67 10.83
N SER A 311 -13.01 -6.38 10.86
CA SER A 311 -14.28 -5.87 10.34
C SER A 311 -14.13 -4.40 9.93
N ILE A 312 -14.82 -4.01 8.87
CA ILE A 312 -14.92 -2.62 8.37
C ILE A 312 -16.35 -2.09 8.60
N GLU A 313 -17.00 -2.50 9.69
CA GLU A 313 -18.33 -2.00 10.03
C GLU A 313 -18.28 -0.59 10.63
N LEU A 314 -19.24 0.26 10.23
CA LEU A 314 -19.28 1.70 10.52
C LEU A 314 -19.50 2.09 11.99
N ARG A 315 -19.73 1.13 12.90
CA ARG A 315 -20.23 1.43 14.26
C ARG A 315 -19.34 0.93 15.40
N VAL A 316 -18.26 0.22 15.10
CA VAL A 316 -17.34 -0.28 16.12
C VAL A 316 -15.93 0.06 15.65
N PRO A 317 -15.04 0.57 16.53
CA PRO A 317 -13.63 0.64 16.18
C PRO A 317 -13.19 -0.74 15.70
N PRO A 318 -12.48 -0.84 14.57
CA PRO A 318 -12.11 -2.12 14.01
C PRO A 318 -11.30 -2.90 15.04
N ARG A 319 -11.62 -4.17 15.19
CA ARG A 319 -10.74 -5.09 15.91
C ARG A 319 -9.56 -5.40 15.00
N TRP A 320 -8.36 -5.25 15.55
CA TRP A 320 -7.13 -5.51 14.81
C TRP A 320 -6.57 -6.85 15.25
N LEU A 321 -6.39 -7.74 14.28
CA LEU A 321 -5.59 -8.93 14.46
C LEU A 321 -4.12 -8.55 14.28
N ILE A 322 -3.28 -8.98 15.21
CA ILE A 322 -1.83 -8.82 15.14
C ILE A 322 -1.22 -10.19 15.01
N ASP A 323 -0.34 -10.36 14.03
CA ASP A 323 0.32 -11.63 13.78
C ASP A 323 1.78 -11.43 13.34
N ILE A 324 2.59 -12.47 13.45
CA ILE A 324 3.88 -12.53 12.78
C ILE A 324 3.64 -12.57 11.28
N LYS A 325 4.40 -11.75 10.57
CA LYS A 325 4.14 -11.44 9.17
C LYS A 325 4.19 -12.65 8.25
N SER A 326 5.06 -13.61 8.56
CA SER A 326 5.25 -14.81 7.72
C SER A 326 5.57 -16.06 8.55
N PRO A 327 5.27 -17.26 8.03
CA PRO A 327 5.60 -18.53 8.68
C PRO A 327 7.11 -18.70 8.92
N VAL A 328 7.95 -18.25 7.99
CA VAL A 328 9.41 -18.37 8.14
C VAL A 328 9.92 -17.50 9.28
N LEU A 329 9.44 -16.26 9.39
CA LEU A 329 9.80 -15.38 10.51
C LEU A 329 9.32 -15.94 11.85
N ALA A 330 8.11 -16.49 11.89
CA ALA A 330 7.57 -17.12 13.09
C ALA A 330 8.44 -18.30 13.55
N ARG A 331 8.84 -19.18 12.62
CA ARG A 331 9.73 -20.31 12.91
C ARG A 331 11.08 -19.83 13.46
N LYS A 332 11.68 -18.83 12.82
CA LYS A 332 12.98 -18.27 13.25
C LYS A 332 12.92 -17.64 14.65
N LEU A 333 11.81 -16.98 14.99
CA LEU A 333 11.59 -16.46 16.35
C LEU A 333 11.55 -17.59 17.39
N VAL A 334 10.81 -18.67 17.09
CA VAL A 334 10.71 -19.84 17.98
C VAL A 334 12.05 -20.56 18.14
N GLU A 335 12.76 -20.81 17.03
CA GLU A 335 14.10 -21.42 17.06
C GLU A 335 15.04 -20.60 17.96
N ARG A 336 15.02 -19.27 17.83
CA ARG A 336 15.87 -18.40 18.64
C ARG A 336 15.54 -18.46 20.12
N GLU A 337 14.25 -18.51 20.50
CA GLU A 337 13.85 -18.66 21.90
C GLU A 337 14.16 -20.06 22.47
N ALA A 338 14.26 -21.08 21.63
CA ALA A 338 14.62 -22.43 22.06
C ALA A 338 16.14 -22.60 22.33
N TYR A 339 16.99 -21.80 21.66
CA TYR A 339 18.45 -21.96 21.68
C TYR A 339 19.21 -20.79 22.32
N GLY A 340 18.55 -19.69 22.69
CA GLY A 340 19.13 -18.52 23.36
C GLY A 340 18.56 -18.34 24.75
#